data_AF-R7J6J4-F1
#
_entry.id   AF-R7J6J4-F1
#
_cell.length_a   1.000
_cell.length_b   1.000
_cell.length_c   1.000
_cell.angle_alpha   90.00
_cell.angle_beta   90.00
_cell.angle_gamma   90.00
#
_symmetry.space_group_name_H-M   'P 1'
#
loop_
_entity.id
_entity.type
_entity.pdbx_description
1 polymer ?
#
loop_
_entity_poly.entity_id
_entity_poly.type
_entity_poly.pdbx_seq_one_letter_code
_entity_poly.pdbx_strand_id
1 'polypeptide(L)'
;MKISTICKYVDQPMILNKLDQKMPALLIGAGGTYGLVDSFKHSKKDKEHAKKKFVQNAIVISSTIGASLLGTRGLKIGGKKIFNGLMERVHFTELQKVQTEAVDNFLKKTKINDKEILNALEAVKLKELSPKQIELLTNKLPTSPAKQELFSVILPEKKNLNSKEIFSEIKRLSLLGLIPVVGGVTGGIIADKATHTNNRKGTADKVKEGLYQYLANIFLCNVGAGTALFLSERLEKAKKIKPLTPMKKLAVILTGITATGIIGGSYIANYVSKKCINPLFGEKKSDKGIYSERKPEALDIALHADDIATAGILSGFKWIEPALPFMYFISGYRAGIGYRNNNKCSDN
;
A
#
# COMPACT_ATOMS: atom_id res chain seq x y z
N MET A 1 -9.53 2.89 -26.68
CA MET A 1 -8.63 3.66 -25.77
C MET A 1 -7.50 2.72 -25.34
N LYS A 2 -6.23 3.09 -25.53
CA LYS A 2 -5.09 2.20 -25.25
C LYS A 2 -4.90 2.05 -23.72
N ILE A 3 -4.55 0.85 -23.25
CA ILE A 3 -4.25 0.59 -21.82
C ILE A 3 -3.19 1.57 -21.30
N SER A 4 -2.16 1.85 -22.10
CA SER A 4 -1.10 2.82 -21.78
C SER A 4 -1.61 4.24 -21.53
N THR A 5 -2.69 4.66 -22.18
CA THR A 5 -3.31 5.98 -21.95
C THR A 5 -4.03 6.03 -20.61
N ILE A 6 -4.70 4.94 -20.22
CA ILE A 6 -5.33 4.81 -18.89
C ILE A 6 -4.25 4.84 -17.81
N CYS A 7 -3.15 4.11 -18.00
CA CYS A 7 -1.99 4.14 -17.11
C CYS A 7 -1.51 5.57 -16.86
N LYS A 8 -1.19 6.27 -17.96
CA LYS A 8 -0.73 7.65 -17.90
C LYS A 8 -1.74 8.60 -17.26
N TYR A 9 -3.04 8.37 -17.47
CA TYR A 9 -4.09 9.19 -16.87
C TYR A 9 -4.10 9.08 -15.34
N VAL A 10 -4.08 7.85 -14.82
CA VAL A 10 -4.11 7.58 -13.37
C VAL A 10 -2.82 8.06 -12.69
N ASP A 11 -1.72 8.13 -13.44
CA ASP A 11 -0.40 8.53 -12.96
C ASP A 11 -0.09 10.02 -13.01
N GLN A 12 -1.04 10.81 -13.49
CA GLN A 12 -0.87 12.26 -13.49
C GLN A 12 -0.67 12.75 -12.07
N PRO A 13 0.35 13.57 -11.80
CA PRO A 13 0.59 14.12 -10.47
C PRO A 13 -0.66 14.78 -9.85
N MET A 14 -1.51 15.38 -10.68
CA MET A 14 -2.76 15.99 -10.24
C MET A 14 -3.77 14.96 -9.72
N ILE A 15 -3.90 13.80 -10.38
CA ILE A 15 -4.74 12.69 -9.94
C ILE A 15 -4.19 12.08 -8.64
N LEU A 16 -2.87 11.87 -8.59
CA LEU A 16 -2.18 11.35 -7.40
C LEU A 16 -2.39 12.28 -6.19
N ASN A 17 -2.29 13.60 -6.40
CA ASN A 17 -2.53 14.60 -5.36
C ASN A 17 -3.98 14.56 -4.86
N LYS A 18 -4.96 14.50 -5.76
CA LYS A 18 -6.38 14.36 -5.40
C LYS A 18 -6.64 13.07 -4.62
N LEU A 19 -5.98 11.97 -4.99
CA LEU A 19 -6.08 10.69 -4.30
C LEU A 19 -5.51 10.80 -2.87
N ASP A 20 -4.32 11.37 -2.68
CA ASP A 20 -3.73 11.61 -1.36
C ASP A 20 -4.64 12.50 -0.48
N GLN A 21 -5.19 13.57 -1.04
CA GLN A 21 -6.10 14.48 -0.33
C GLN A 21 -7.38 13.77 0.11
N LYS A 22 -7.95 12.91 -0.75
CA LYS A 22 -9.17 12.15 -0.47
C LYS A 22 -8.93 10.88 0.37
N MET A 23 -7.68 10.47 0.59
CA MET A 23 -7.34 9.25 1.31
C MET A 23 -7.99 9.14 2.70
N PRO A 24 -8.07 10.20 3.54
CA PRO A 24 -8.78 10.11 4.81
C PRO A 24 -10.26 9.78 4.64
N ALA A 25 -10.94 10.42 3.68
CA ALA A 25 -12.34 10.17 3.41
C ALA A 25 -12.57 8.75 2.85
N LEU A 26 -11.67 8.26 2.00
CA LEU A 26 -11.68 6.89 1.49
C LEU A 26 -11.51 5.87 2.62
N LEU A 27 -10.54 6.09 3.50
CA LEU A 27 -10.29 5.25 4.67
C LEU A 27 -11.49 5.21 5.62
N ILE A 28 -12.09 6.36 5.92
CA ILE A 28 -13.28 6.45 6.77
C ILE A 28 -14.48 5.76 6.11
N GLY A 29 -14.73 6.05 4.83
CA GLY A 29 -15.86 5.49 4.09
C GLY A 29 -15.78 3.98 3.98
N ALA A 30 -14.65 3.46 3.50
CA ALA A 30 -14.43 2.02 3.32
C ALA A 30 -14.29 1.28 4.65
N GLY A 31 -13.55 1.84 5.60
CA GLY A 31 -13.43 1.26 6.94
C GLY A 31 -14.80 1.18 7.63
N GLY A 32 -15.59 2.26 7.56
CA GLY A 32 -16.95 2.30 8.09
C GLY A 32 -17.88 1.27 7.44
N THR A 33 -17.88 1.17 6.11
CA THR A 33 -18.69 0.15 5.41
C THR A 33 -18.24 -1.28 5.74
N TYR A 34 -16.92 -1.53 5.77
CA TYR A 34 -16.40 -2.84 6.12
C TYR A 34 -16.76 -3.23 7.55
N GLY A 35 -16.59 -2.33 8.52
CA GLY A 35 -16.95 -2.55 9.92
C GLY A 35 -18.44 -2.79 10.12
N LEU A 36 -19.30 -2.10 9.38
CA LEU A 36 -20.74 -2.34 9.38
C LEU A 36 -21.05 -3.74 8.83
N VAL A 37 -20.55 -4.10 7.65
CA VAL A 37 -20.77 -5.41 7.03
C VAL A 37 -20.31 -6.55 7.94
N ASP A 38 -19.13 -6.41 8.55
CA ASP A 38 -18.59 -7.39 9.48
C ASP A 38 -19.45 -7.53 10.74
N SER A 39 -19.90 -6.41 11.31
CA SER A 39 -20.81 -6.40 12.47
C SER A 39 -22.15 -7.07 12.15
N PHE A 40 -22.73 -6.81 10.97
CA PHE A 40 -24.02 -7.38 10.56
C PHE A 40 -23.93 -8.88 10.22
N LYS A 41 -22.81 -9.35 9.65
CA LYS A 41 -22.60 -10.78 9.38
C LYS A 41 -22.62 -11.62 10.66
N HIS A 42 -22.17 -11.06 11.78
CA HIS A 42 -22.12 -11.73 13.09
C HIS A 42 -23.34 -11.45 13.98
N SER A 43 -24.26 -10.58 13.54
CA SER A 43 -25.44 -10.14 14.30
C SER A 43 -26.63 -11.11 14.28
N LYS A 44 -26.55 -12.26 13.60
CA LYS A 44 -27.75 -13.05 13.26
C LYS A 44 -28.48 -13.70 14.45
N LYS A 45 -27.98 -13.64 15.70
CA LYS A 45 -28.67 -14.25 16.86
C LYS A 45 -28.70 -13.44 18.17
N ASP A 46 -27.84 -12.42 18.37
CA ASP A 46 -27.78 -11.67 19.63
C ASP A 46 -27.51 -10.17 19.40
N LYS A 47 -28.44 -9.32 19.86
CA LYS A 47 -28.37 -7.85 19.77
C LYS A 47 -27.30 -7.25 20.70
N GLU A 48 -27.02 -7.86 21.85
CA GLU A 48 -26.02 -7.35 22.79
C GLU A 48 -24.61 -7.61 22.25
N HIS A 49 -24.35 -8.83 21.79
CA HIS A 49 -23.11 -9.17 21.09
C HIS A 49 -22.89 -8.29 19.85
N ALA A 50 -23.95 -8.02 19.06
CA ALA A 50 -23.87 -7.12 17.91
C ALA A 50 -23.44 -5.69 18.28
N LYS A 51 -23.97 -5.13 19.38
CA LYS A 51 -23.56 -3.82 19.89
C LYS A 51 -22.09 -3.80 20.33
N LYS A 52 -21.65 -4.82 21.09
CA LYS A 52 -20.24 -4.96 21.51
C LYS A 52 -19.32 -5.05 20.29
N LYS A 53 -19.66 -5.87 19.29
CA LYS A 53 -18.89 -6.00 18.05
C LYS A 53 -18.81 -4.70 17.25
N PHE A 54 -19.91 -3.96 17.17
CA PHE A 54 -19.91 -2.66 16.51
C PHE A 54 -18.93 -1.69 17.18
N VAL A 55 -18.96 -1.59 18.51
CA VAL A 55 -18.02 -0.73 19.27
C VAL A 55 -16.58 -1.20 19.07
N GLN A 56 -16.33 -2.52 19.10
CA GLN A 56 -14.99 -3.06 18.85
C GLN A 56 -14.47 -2.67 17.47
N ASN A 57 -15.27 -2.90 16.43
CA ASN A 57 -14.91 -2.60 15.06
C ASN A 57 -14.69 -1.09 14.88
N ALA A 58 -15.53 -0.23 15.47
CA ALA A 58 -15.35 1.21 15.42
C ALA A 58 -14.01 1.66 16.03
N ILE A 59 -13.62 1.11 17.19
CA ILE A 59 -12.35 1.43 17.85
C ILE A 59 -11.16 0.90 17.03
N VAL A 60 -11.22 -0.33 16.52
CA VAL A 60 -10.14 -0.91 15.69
C VAL A 60 -9.96 -0.11 14.39
N ILE A 61 -11.06 0.19 13.69
CA ILE A 61 -11.04 0.95 12.44
C ILE A 61 -10.48 2.35 12.68
N SER A 62 -11.01 3.09 13.66
CA SER A 62 -10.53 4.43 13.95
C SER A 62 -9.06 4.46 14.38
N SER A 63 -8.62 3.50 15.19
CA SER A 63 -7.20 3.37 15.59
C SER A 63 -6.30 3.07 14.40
N THR A 64 -6.74 2.17 13.51
CA THR A 64 -5.97 1.81 12.30
C THR A 64 -5.90 2.99 11.33
N ILE A 65 -7.01 3.68 11.08
CA ILE A 65 -7.04 4.89 10.23
C ILE A 65 -6.16 5.98 10.82
N GLY A 66 -6.28 6.23 12.13
CA GLY A 66 -5.44 7.20 12.84
C GLY A 66 -3.96 6.88 12.68
N ALA A 67 -3.57 5.62 12.88
CA ALA A 67 -2.19 5.17 12.69
C ALA A 67 -1.73 5.29 11.23
N SER A 68 -2.52 4.85 10.24
CA SER A 68 -2.22 5.01 8.81
C SER A 68 -1.99 6.48 8.45
N LEU A 69 -2.88 7.37 8.91
CA LEU A 69 -2.76 8.80 8.64
C LEU A 69 -1.56 9.40 9.36
N LEU A 70 -1.29 9.06 10.61
CA LEU A 70 -0.11 9.54 11.32
C LEU A 70 1.20 9.08 10.65
N GLY A 71 1.31 7.81 10.27
CA GLY A 71 2.50 7.28 9.60
C GLY A 71 2.78 7.95 8.26
N THR A 72 1.73 8.24 7.50
CA THR A 72 1.85 8.85 6.17
C THR A 72 2.01 10.36 6.24
N ARG A 73 1.35 11.00 7.22
CA ARG A 73 1.22 12.45 7.28
C ARG A 73 2.18 13.13 8.26
N GLY A 74 2.71 12.39 9.21
CA GLY A 74 3.46 12.95 10.33
C GLY A 74 2.53 13.62 11.35
N LEU A 75 3.12 14.16 12.41
CA LEU A 75 2.41 14.89 13.45
C LEU A 75 3.01 16.29 13.63
N LYS A 76 2.14 17.29 13.65
CA LYS A 76 2.48 18.68 14.00
C LYS A 76 1.61 19.13 15.17
N ILE A 77 2.23 19.64 16.23
CA ILE A 77 1.53 20.18 17.41
C ILE A 77 2.04 21.60 17.64
N GLY A 78 1.14 22.57 17.74
CA GLY A 78 1.50 23.98 17.99
C GLY A 78 2.47 24.55 16.93
N GLY A 79 2.33 24.15 15.67
CA GLY A 79 3.23 24.54 14.58
C GLY A 79 4.58 23.81 14.54
N LYS A 80 4.97 23.08 15.59
CA LYS A 80 6.20 22.28 15.63
C LYS A 80 5.98 20.89 15.05
N LYS A 81 6.83 20.49 14.10
CA LYS A 81 6.87 19.12 13.56
C LYS A 81 7.44 18.19 14.64
N ILE A 82 6.64 17.23 15.10
CA ILE A 82 7.06 16.22 16.08
C ILE A 82 7.77 15.08 15.37
N PHE A 83 7.21 14.60 14.25
CA PHE A 83 7.87 13.69 13.33
C PHE A 83 7.35 13.91 11.91
N ASN A 84 8.21 13.59 10.92
CA ASN A 84 7.85 13.67 9.52
C ASN A 84 7.02 12.47 9.11
N GLY A 85 6.04 12.69 8.23
CA GLY A 85 5.36 11.59 7.55
C GLY A 85 6.33 10.82 6.66
N LEU A 86 6.02 9.54 6.45
CA LEU A 86 6.84 8.64 5.63
C LEU A 86 6.52 8.77 4.14
N MET A 87 5.51 9.55 3.76
CA MET A 87 5.17 9.84 2.36
C MET A 87 5.50 11.28 2.00
N GLU A 88 6.12 11.46 0.84
CA GLU A 88 6.31 12.77 0.24
C GLU A 88 4.97 13.33 -0.23
N ARG A 89 4.69 14.58 0.14
CA ARG A 89 3.45 15.25 -0.24
C ARG A 89 3.75 16.63 -0.78
N VAL A 90 3.34 16.84 -2.02
CA VAL A 90 3.43 18.12 -2.71
C VAL A 90 2.09 18.82 -2.52
N HIS A 91 2.10 20.10 -2.14
CA HIS A 91 0.85 20.86 -2.08
C HIS A 91 0.33 21.13 -3.49
N PHE A 92 -1.00 21.15 -3.65
CA PHE A 92 -1.64 21.38 -4.95
C PHE A 92 -1.16 22.66 -5.65
N THR A 93 -0.97 23.75 -4.89
CA THR A 93 -0.47 25.04 -5.40
C THR A 93 0.97 24.96 -5.90
N GLU A 94 1.82 24.22 -5.19
CA GLU A 94 3.20 23.97 -5.60
C GLU A 94 3.25 23.10 -6.85
N LEU A 95 2.40 22.08 -6.92
CA LEU A 95 2.28 21.23 -8.10
C LEU A 95 1.83 22.02 -9.33
N GLN A 96 0.81 22.87 -9.18
CA GLN A 96 0.35 23.76 -10.25
C GLN A 96 1.44 24.71 -10.72
N LYS A 97 2.22 25.28 -9.79
CA LYS A 97 3.35 26.17 -10.11
C LYS A 97 4.39 25.45 -10.97
N VAL A 98 4.84 24.27 -10.53
CA VAL A 98 5.84 23.47 -11.25
C VAL A 98 5.33 23.05 -12.63
N GLN A 99 4.05 22.65 -12.73
CA GLN A 99 3.44 22.28 -14.01
C GLN A 99 3.28 23.49 -14.95
N THR A 100 2.91 24.65 -14.42
CA THR A 100 2.79 25.90 -15.18
C THR A 100 4.14 26.34 -15.73
N GLU A 101 5.18 26.34 -14.90
CA GLU A 101 6.54 26.65 -15.32
C GLU A 101 7.04 25.69 -16.41
N ALA A 102 6.74 24.39 -16.28
CA ALA A 102 7.11 23.39 -17.29
C ALA A 102 6.41 23.65 -18.64
N VAL A 103 5.12 23.98 -18.63
CA VAL A 103 4.37 24.33 -19.85
C VAL A 103 4.89 25.62 -20.47
N ASP A 104 5.09 26.67 -19.68
CA ASP A 104 5.57 27.96 -20.17
C ASP A 104 6.98 27.84 -20.76
N ASN A 105 7.88 27.09 -20.11
CA ASN A 105 9.21 26.81 -20.64
C ASN A 105 9.16 26.01 -21.95
N PHE A 106 8.25 25.04 -22.05
CA PHE A 106 8.06 24.29 -23.29
C PHE A 106 7.56 25.17 -24.43
N LEU A 107 6.57 26.03 -24.18
CA LEU A 107 6.02 26.96 -25.16
C LEU A 107 7.03 28.03 -25.60
N LYS A 108 7.92 28.48 -24.69
CA LYS A 108 9.02 29.40 -25.07
C LYS A 108 10.04 28.74 -26.00
N LYS A 109 10.33 27.46 -25.78
CA LYS A 109 11.34 26.70 -26.55
C LYS A 109 10.80 26.14 -27.87
N THR A 110 9.48 26.11 -28.08
CA THR A 110 8.86 25.45 -29.23
C THR A 110 7.85 26.35 -29.96
N LYS A 111 7.82 26.29 -31.29
CA LYS A 111 6.86 27.03 -32.11
C LYS A 111 5.65 26.15 -32.44
N ILE A 112 4.76 25.95 -31.47
CA ILE A 112 3.52 25.19 -31.67
C ILE A 112 2.36 26.13 -31.97
N ASN A 113 1.71 25.91 -33.12
CA ASN A 113 0.55 26.70 -33.56
C ASN A 113 -0.77 25.92 -33.54
N ASP A 114 -0.74 24.61 -33.26
CA ASP A 114 -1.95 23.77 -33.19
C ASP A 114 -2.78 24.14 -31.95
N LYS A 115 -3.98 24.69 -32.17
CA LYS A 115 -4.89 25.15 -31.10
C LYS A 115 -5.33 24.01 -30.17
N GLU A 116 -5.48 22.78 -30.67
CA GLU A 116 -5.86 21.64 -29.82
C GLU A 116 -4.73 21.29 -28.86
N ILE A 117 -3.48 21.34 -29.34
CA ILE A 117 -2.29 21.10 -28.52
C ILE A 117 -2.13 22.20 -27.47
N LEU A 118 -2.28 23.47 -27.87
CA LEU A 118 -2.21 24.60 -26.95
C LEU A 118 -3.28 24.52 -25.86
N ASN A 119 -4.53 24.23 -26.22
CA ASN A 119 -5.61 24.05 -25.25
C ASN A 119 -5.34 22.88 -24.29
N ALA A 120 -4.74 21.79 -24.78
CA ALA A 120 -4.34 20.68 -23.92
C ALA A 120 -3.21 21.06 -22.96
N LEU A 121 -2.21 21.83 -23.40
CA LEU A 121 -1.10 22.31 -22.57
C LEU A 121 -1.56 23.32 -21.52
N GLU A 122 -2.43 24.27 -21.88
CA GLU A 122 -3.03 25.22 -20.94
C GLU A 122 -3.91 24.52 -19.90
N ALA A 123 -4.61 23.45 -20.29
CA ALA A 123 -5.39 22.66 -19.33
C ALA A 123 -4.54 22.07 -18.20
N VAL A 124 -3.28 21.69 -18.47
CA VAL A 124 -2.34 21.14 -17.46
C VAL A 124 -2.13 22.11 -16.31
N LYS A 125 -2.12 23.42 -16.57
CA LYS A 125 -1.88 24.45 -15.55
C LYS A 125 -2.98 24.46 -14.49
N LEU A 126 -4.19 24.07 -14.88
CA LEU A 126 -5.39 24.18 -14.06
C LEU A 126 -5.88 22.82 -13.53
N LYS A 127 -5.77 21.76 -14.33
CA LYS A 127 -6.39 20.46 -14.05
C LYS A 127 -5.64 19.29 -14.72
N GLU A 128 -6.07 18.08 -14.40
CA GLU A 128 -5.65 16.86 -15.07
C GLU A 128 -6.04 16.87 -16.56
N LEU A 129 -5.18 16.25 -17.36
CA LEU A 129 -5.45 15.91 -18.76
C LEU A 129 -6.46 14.78 -18.83
N SER A 130 -7.41 14.90 -19.75
CA SER A 130 -8.27 13.77 -20.15
C SER A 130 -7.48 12.73 -20.95
N PRO A 131 -7.93 11.46 -21.01
CA PRO A 131 -7.29 10.44 -21.83
C PRO A 131 -7.11 10.84 -23.30
N LYS A 132 -8.08 11.58 -23.88
CA LYS A 132 -7.98 12.12 -25.24
C LYS A 132 -6.84 13.13 -25.39
N GLN A 133 -6.68 14.03 -24.42
CA GLN A 133 -5.58 15.00 -24.44
C GLN A 133 -4.22 14.34 -24.23
N ILE A 134 -4.14 13.29 -23.40
CA ILE A 134 -2.90 12.50 -23.24
C ILE A 134 -2.50 11.85 -24.57
N GLU A 135 -3.46 11.27 -25.28
CA GLU A 135 -3.22 10.65 -26.58
C GLU A 135 -2.80 11.69 -27.63
N LEU A 136 -3.49 12.84 -27.65
CA LEU A 136 -3.14 13.98 -28.50
C LEU A 136 -1.69 14.44 -28.27
N LEU A 137 -1.31 14.75 -27.03
CA LEU A 137 0.03 15.23 -26.70
C LEU A 137 1.10 14.16 -26.92
N THR A 138 0.79 12.89 -26.61
CA THR A 138 1.75 11.79 -26.81
C THR A 138 2.06 11.59 -28.29
N ASN A 139 1.03 11.62 -29.15
CA ASN A 139 1.16 11.29 -30.57
C ASN A 139 1.57 12.48 -31.45
N LYS A 140 1.06 13.69 -31.17
CA LYS A 140 1.28 14.86 -32.04
C LYS A 140 2.52 15.70 -31.66
N LEU A 141 3.00 15.65 -30.42
CA LEU A 141 4.22 16.39 -30.07
C LEU A 141 5.47 15.69 -30.62
N PRO A 142 6.38 16.41 -31.31
CA PRO A 142 7.61 15.82 -31.84
C PRO A 142 8.52 15.37 -30.69
N THR A 143 9.21 14.25 -30.89
CA THR A 143 10.21 13.77 -29.93
C THR A 143 11.36 14.77 -29.85
N SER A 144 11.51 15.40 -28.70
CA SER A 144 12.54 16.41 -28.44
C SER A 144 12.94 16.42 -26.96
N PRO A 145 14.12 16.95 -26.61
CA PRO A 145 14.50 17.15 -25.21
C PRO A 145 13.47 17.99 -24.44
N ALA A 146 12.89 19.01 -25.09
CA ALA A 146 11.84 19.84 -24.50
C ALA A 146 10.56 19.03 -24.19
N LYS A 147 10.16 18.11 -25.07
CA LYS A 147 9.02 17.20 -24.80
C LYS A 147 9.31 16.29 -23.60
N GLN A 148 10.53 15.75 -23.50
CA GLN A 148 10.93 14.90 -22.38
C GLN A 148 10.93 15.67 -21.06
N GLU A 149 11.47 16.89 -21.05
CA GLU A 149 11.46 17.79 -19.89
C GLU A 149 10.02 18.07 -19.44
N LEU A 150 9.14 18.46 -20.36
CA LEU A 150 7.71 18.67 -20.07
C LEU A 150 7.06 17.39 -19.51
N PHE A 151 7.22 16.27 -20.19
CA PHE A 151 6.56 15.02 -19.80
C PHE A 151 7.10 14.47 -18.49
N SER A 152 8.37 14.71 -18.14
CA SER A 152 8.92 14.35 -16.83
C SER A 152 8.16 14.99 -15.65
N VAL A 153 7.48 16.10 -15.90
CA VAL A 153 6.66 16.81 -14.92
C VAL A 153 5.18 16.43 -15.05
N ILE A 154 4.61 16.43 -16.27
CA ILE A 154 3.15 16.38 -16.46
C ILE A 154 2.62 14.95 -16.69
N LEU A 155 3.44 14.09 -17.30
CA LEU A 155 3.14 12.70 -17.64
C LEU A 155 4.38 11.82 -17.43
N PRO A 156 4.92 11.80 -16.19
CA PRO A 156 6.23 11.25 -15.92
C PRO A 156 6.35 9.79 -16.37
N GLU A 157 7.48 9.48 -16.99
CA GLU A 157 7.74 8.14 -17.50
C GLU A 157 7.92 7.10 -16.39
N LYS A 158 7.86 5.84 -16.82
CA LYS A 158 8.01 4.68 -15.94
C LYS A 158 9.40 4.65 -15.34
N LYS A 159 9.51 4.51 -14.02
CA LYS A 159 10.79 4.15 -13.38
C LYS A 159 11.00 2.64 -13.51
N ASN A 160 11.98 2.22 -14.30
CA ASN A 160 12.44 0.83 -14.27
C ASN A 160 13.18 0.58 -12.94
N LEU A 161 12.46 0.12 -11.92
CA LEU A 161 13.09 -0.17 -10.63
C LEU A 161 14.16 -1.26 -10.79
N ASN A 162 15.30 -1.01 -10.16
CA ASN A 162 16.36 -2.00 -9.95
C ASN A 162 16.34 -2.49 -8.50
N SER A 163 17.09 -3.55 -8.21
CA SER A 163 17.16 -4.12 -6.86
C SER A 163 17.62 -3.11 -5.81
N LYS A 164 18.59 -2.24 -6.13
CA LYS A 164 19.13 -1.23 -5.21
C LYS A 164 18.07 -0.22 -4.77
N GLU A 165 17.24 0.24 -5.70
CA GLU A 165 16.14 1.17 -5.44
C GLU A 165 15.11 0.53 -4.51
N ILE A 166 14.73 -0.73 -4.77
CA ILE A 166 13.80 -1.46 -3.88
C ILE A 166 14.39 -1.56 -2.47
N PHE A 167 15.63 -2.02 -2.34
CA PHE A 167 16.29 -2.14 -1.04
C PHE A 167 16.41 -0.82 -0.29
N SER A 168 16.60 0.31 -1.00
CA SER A 168 16.65 1.63 -0.37
C SER A 168 15.31 2.08 0.22
N GLU A 169 14.20 1.56 -0.32
CA GLU A 169 12.83 1.91 0.07
C GLU A 169 12.23 0.93 1.10
N ILE A 170 12.80 -0.27 1.27
CA ILE A 170 12.28 -1.31 2.18
C ILE A 170 12.01 -0.75 3.57
N LYS A 171 12.96 0.00 4.15
CA LYS A 171 12.81 0.51 5.51
C LYS A 171 11.59 1.42 5.65
N ARG A 172 11.44 2.37 4.72
CA ARG A 172 10.34 3.36 4.73
C ARG A 172 8.99 2.65 4.63
N LEU A 173 8.90 1.67 3.75
CA LEU A 173 7.65 0.99 3.44
C LEU A 173 7.26 -0.08 4.45
N SER A 174 8.26 -0.77 4.99
CA SER A 174 8.07 -1.64 6.15
C SER A 174 7.54 -0.85 7.33
N LEU A 175 8.05 0.37 7.56
CA LEU A 175 7.55 1.23 8.64
C LEU A 175 6.14 1.77 8.34
N LEU A 176 5.87 2.16 7.09
CA LEU A 176 4.52 2.57 6.64
C LEU A 176 3.47 1.48 6.86
N GLY A 177 3.83 0.21 6.67
CA GLY A 177 2.94 -0.92 6.93
C GLY A 177 2.90 -1.37 8.39
N LEU A 178 4.01 -1.26 9.13
CA LEU A 178 4.07 -1.60 10.56
C LEU A 178 3.16 -0.71 11.40
N ILE A 179 3.16 0.61 11.15
CA ILE A 179 2.39 1.58 11.93
C ILE A 179 0.90 1.24 12.01
N PRO A 180 0.16 1.02 10.89
CA PRO A 180 -1.24 0.65 10.95
C PRO A 180 -1.47 -0.75 11.54
N VAL A 181 -0.53 -1.69 11.38
CA VAL A 181 -0.60 -2.99 12.07
C VAL A 181 -0.56 -2.83 13.58
N VAL A 182 0.40 -2.05 14.11
CA VAL A 182 0.50 -1.74 15.54
C VAL A 182 -0.73 -0.95 16.03
N GLY A 183 -1.21 0.00 15.23
CA GLY A 183 -2.43 0.76 15.52
C GLY A 183 -3.66 -0.14 15.61
N GLY A 184 -3.79 -1.10 14.70
CA GLY A 184 -4.85 -2.10 14.70
C GLY A 184 -4.80 -2.98 15.95
N VAL A 185 -3.65 -3.60 16.25
CA VAL A 185 -3.47 -4.45 17.46
C VAL A 185 -3.79 -3.67 18.73
N THR A 186 -3.25 -2.46 18.87
CA THR A 186 -3.48 -1.60 20.05
C THR A 186 -4.95 -1.22 20.16
N GLY A 187 -5.57 -0.83 19.05
CA GLY A 187 -7.00 -0.53 18.96
C GLY A 187 -7.86 -1.74 19.36
N GLY A 188 -7.48 -2.94 18.93
CA GLY A 188 -8.14 -4.19 19.29
C GLY A 188 -8.07 -4.50 20.79
N ILE A 189 -6.92 -4.25 21.43
CA ILE A 189 -6.78 -4.43 22.88
C ILE A 189 -7.63 -3.41 23.65
N ILE A 190 -7.65 -2.15 23.21
CA ILE A 190 -8.49 -1.10 23.80
C ILE A 190 -9.98 -1.43 23.61
N ALA A 191 -10.36 -1.90 22.42
CA ALA A 191 -11.71 -2.32 22.09
C ALA A 191 -12.21 -3.45 23.00
N ASP A 192 -11.38 -4.47 23.22
CA ASP A 192 -11.69 -5.57 24.12
C ASP A 192 -11.91 -5.08 25.56
N LYS A 193 -11.07 -4.17 26.03
CA LYS A 193 -11.18 -3.58 27.38
C LYS A 193 -12.43 -2.72 27.53
N ALA A 194 -12.75 -1.90 26.53
CA ALA A 194 -13.92 -1.03 26.52
C ALA A 194 -15.25 -1.81 26.43
N THR A 195 -15.21 -3.03 25.90
CA THR A 195 -16.38 -3.90 25.74
C THR A 195 -16.44 -5.05 26.75
N HIS A 196 -15.51 -5.09 27.70
CA HIS A 196 -15.38 -6.16 28.71
C HIS A 196 -15.27 -7.56 28.13
N THR A 197 -14.58 -7.72 27.00
CA THR A 197 -14.34 -8.99 26.31
C THR A 197 -12.86 -9.39 26.31
N ASN A 198 -12.03 -8.63 27.02
CA ASN A 198 -10.59 -8.84 27.10
C ASN A 198 -10.25 -10.20 27.70
N ASN A 199 -9.49 -10.99 26.95
CA ASN A 199 -8.93 -12.23 27.42
C ASN A 199 -7.53 -12.47 26.83
N ARG A 200 -6.77 -13.35 27.49
CA ARG A 200 -5.36 -13.59 27.17
C ARG A 200 -5.17 -14.17 25.76
N LYS A 201 -6.04 -15.10 25.37
CA LYS A 201 -6.03 -15.74 24.04
C LYS A 201 -6.34 -14.74 22.92
N GLY A 202 -7.39 -13.93 23.07
CA GLY A 202 -7.77 -12.90 22.11
C GLY A 202 -6.71 -11.81 21.97
N THR A 203 -5.96 -11.50 23.03
CA THR A 203 -4.79 -10.62 22.94
C THR A 203 -3.64 -11.29 22.18
N ALA A 204 -3.37 -12.56 22.48
CA ALA A 204 -2.34 -13.34 21.78
C ALA A 204 -2.65 -13.43 20.28
N ASP A 205 -3.89 -13.72 19.90
CA ASP A 205 -4.32 -13.83 18.50
C ASP A 205 -4.16 -12.51 17.73
N LYS A 206 -4.44 -11.36 18.36
CA LYS A 206 -4.15 -10.03 17.78
C LYS A 206 -2.67 -9.82 17.52
N VAL A 207 -1.81 -10.17 18.48
CA VAL A 207 -0.35 -10.05 18.33
C VAL A 207 0.18 -11.00 17.25
N LYS A 208 -0.31 -12.25 17.21
CA LYS A 208 0.07 -13.24 16.18
C LYS A 208 -0.36 -12.80 14.79
N GLU A 209 -1.59 -12.31 14.66
CA GLU A 209 -2.07 -11.83 13.36
C GLU A 209 -1.35 -10.55 12.96
N GLY A 210 -1.05 -9.65 13.89
CA GLY A 210 -0.19 -8.49 13.61
C GLY A 210 1.19 -8.90 13.12
N LEU A 211 1.83 -9.87 13.78
CA LEU A 211 3.12 -10.40 13.34
C LEU A 211 3.03 -11.04 11.95
N TYR A 212 1.97 -11.83 11.71
CA TYR A 212 1.73 -12.46 10.42
C TYR A 212 1.54 -11.42 9.32
N GLN A 213 0.66 -10.43 9.52
CA GLN A 213 0.41 -9.37 8.57
C GLN A 213 1.69 -8.56 8.28
N TYR A 214 2.46 -8.21 9.31
CA TYR A 214 3.71 -7.48 9.10
C TYR A 214 4.77 -8.31 8.37
N LEU A 215 5.02 -9.55 8.78
CA LEU A 215 6.07 -10.36 8.17
C LEU A 215 5.66 -10.88 6.80
N ALA A 216 4.52 -11.56 6.71
CA ALA A 216 4.09 -12.26 5.52
C ALA A 216 3.50 -11.34 4.46
N ASN A 217 2.89 -10.21 4.84
CA ASN A 217 2.21 -9.33 3.88
C ASN A 217 2.92 -8.00 3.60
N ILE A 218 3.93 -7.61 4.38
CA ILE A 218 4.58 -6.29 4.24
C ILE A 218 6.10 -6.43 4.11
N PHE A 219 6.77 -6.94 5.14
CA PHE A 219 8.23 -6.91 5.22
C PHE A 219 8.90 -7.90 4.25
N LEU A 220 8.56 -9.20 4.36
CA LEU A 220 9.27 -10.24 3.60
C LEU A 220 8.87 -10.27 2.12
N CYS A 221 7.73 -9.71 1.76
CA CYS A 221 7.38 -9.52 0.36
C CYS A 221 8.32 -8.53 -0.34
N ASN A 222 8.54 -7.36 0.27
CA ASN A 222 9.49 -6.36 -0.23
C ASN A 222 10.93 -6.91 -0.29
N VAL A 223 11.36 -7.66 0.75
CA VAL A 223 12.66 -8.34 0.77
C VAL A 223 12.77 -9.41 -0.32
N GLY A 224 11.73 -10.24 -0.49
CA GLY A 224 11.66 -11.27 -1.50
C GLY A 224 11.74 -10.72 -2.91
N ALA A 225 11.02 -9.64 -3.17
CA ALA A 225 11.04 -8.95 -4.44
C ALA A 225 12.42 -8.36 -4.77
N GLY A 226 13.03 -7.63 -3.83
CA GLY A 226 14.36 -7.05 -4.00
C GLY A 226 15.42 -8.12 -4.23
N THR A 227 15.35 -9.23 -3.48
CA THR A 227 16.28 -10.36 -3.59
C THR A 227 16.16 -11.06 -4.94
N ALA A 228 14.93 -11.35 -5.40
CA ALA A 228 14.71 -11.99 -6.68
C ALA A 228 15.22 -11.14 -7.86
N LEU A 229 14.97 -9.83 -7.82
CA LEU A 229 15.55 -8.91 -8.81
C LEU A 229 17.06 -8.85 -8.74
N PHE A 230 17.65 -8.76 -7.54
CA PHE A 230 19.10 -8.72 -7.38
C PHE A 230 19.77 -9.95 -7.99
N LEU A 231 19.21 -11.14 -7.73
CA LEU A 231 19.69 -12.40 -8.31
C LEU A 231 19.56 -12.39 -9.83
N SER A 232 18.43 -11.93 -10.37
CA SER A 232 18.25 -11.81 -11.82
C SER A 232 19.23 -10.83 -12.45
N GLU A 233 19.44 -9.65 -11.86
CA GLU A 233 20.39 -8.64 -12.34
C GLU A 233 21.82 -9.16 -12.31
N ARG A 234 22.19 -9.95 -11.30
CA ARG A 234 23.50 -10.64 -11.24
C ARG A 234 23.65 -11.65 -12.38
N LEU A 235 22.61 -12.43 -12.68
CA LEU A 235 22.62 -13.39 -13.79
C LEU A 235 22.67 -12.71 -15.16
N GLU A 236 21.97 -11.57 -15.33
CA GLU A 236 22.06 -10.73 -16.53
C GLU A 236 23.48 -10.19 -16.72
N LYS A 237 24.09 -9.62 -15.67
CA LYS A 237 25.47 -9.11 -15.71
C LYS A 237 26.49 -10.21 -16.00
N ALA A 238 26.27 -11.42 -15.49
CA ALA A 238 27.10 -12.58 -15.77
C ALA A 238 26.85 -13.20 -17.17
N LYS A 239 26.00 -12.57 -18.01
CA LYS A 239 25.59 -13.04 -19.35
C LYS A 239 24.98 -14.46 -19.34
N LYS A 240 24.51 -14.94 -18.19
CA LYS A 240 23.84 -16.26 -18.06
C LYS A 240 22.39 -16.22 -18.51
N ILE A 241 21.75 -15.05 -18.45
CA ILE A 241 20.41 -14.81 -18.97
C ILE A 241 20.38 -13.54 -19.83
N LYS A 242 19.42 -13.47 -20.76
CA LYS A 242 19.18 -12.26 -21.55
C LYS A 242 18.55 -11.16 -20.68
N PRO A 243 18.77 -9.87 -20.98
CA PRO A 243 18.10 -8.76 -20.29
C PRO A 243 16.59 -8.98 -20.25
N LEU A 244 16.02 -8.90 -19.04
CA LEU A 244 14.61 -9.16 -18.84
C LEU A 244 13.76 -7.99 -19.31
N THR A 245 12.69 -8.32 -20.04
CA THR A 245 11.61 -7.37 -20.34
C THR A 245 10.86 -7.01 -19.05
N PRO A 246 10.13 -5.89 -18.99
CA PRO A 246 9.36 -5.50 -17.80
C PRO A 246 8.43 -6.62 -17.30
N MET A 247 7.76 -7.33 -18.21
CA MET A 247 6.89 -8.45 -17.85
C MET A 247 7.64 -9.62 -17.21
N LYS A 248 8.85 -9.93 -17.67
CA LYS A 248 9.68 -10.98 -17.06
C LYS A 248 10.21 -10.56 -15.71
N LYS A 249 10.61 -9.29 -15.56
CA LYS A 249 11.02 -8.77 -14.25
C LYS A 249 9.87 -8.82 -13.25
N LEU A 250 8.64 -8.56 -13.67
CA LEU A 250 7.45 -8.69 -12.84
C LEU A 250 7.25 -10.13 -12.38
N ALA A 251 7.38 -11.10 -13.29
CA ALA A 251 7.28 -12.51 -12.93
C ALA A 251 8.34 -12.93 -11.91
N VAL A 252 9.59 -12.46 -12.06
CA VAL A 252 10.67 -12.71 -11.10
C VAL A 252 10.33 -12.15 -9.72
N ILE A 253 9.81 -10.93 -9.67
CA ILE A 253 9.37 -10.29 -8.42
C ILE A 253 8.27 -11.07 -7.74
N LEU A 254 7.20 -11.38 -8.47
CA LEU A 254 6.05 -12.11 -7.92
C LEU A 254 6.48 -13.48 -7.39
N THR A 255 7.44 -14.12 -8.06
CA THR A 255 8.06 -15.36 -7.58
C THR A 255 8.82 -15.13 -6.26
N GLY A 256 9.61 -14.06 -6.16
CA GLY A 256 10.32 -13.69 -4.94
C GLY A 256 9.40 -13.38 -3.76
N ILE A 257 8.33 -12.61 -4.01
CA ILE A 257 7.26 -12.29 -3.05
C ILE A 257 6.58 -13.57 -2.57
N THR A 258 6.23 -14.47 -3.49
CA THR A 258 5.55 -15.72 -3.14
C THR A 258 6.43 -16.63 -2.29
N ALA A 259 7.68 -16.82 -2.69
CA ALA A 259 8.61 -17.67 -1.97
C ALA A 259 8.98 -17.10 -0.58
N THR A 260 9.28 -15.80 -0.50
CA THR A 260 9.84 -15.19 0.71
C THR A 260 8.76 -14.58 1.59
N GLY A 261 7.82 -13.84 1.01
CA GLY A 261 6.71 -13.19 1.68
C GLY A 261 5.66 -14.20 2.13
N ILE A 262 4.94 -14.80 1.17
CA ILE A 262 3.85 -15.72 1.48
C ILE A 262 4.38 -16.94 2.23
N ILE A 263 5.27 -17.72 1.63
CA ILE A 263 5.68 -19.02 2.18
C ILE A 263 6.65 -18.80 3.36
N GLY A 264 7.74 -18.08 3.12
CA GLY A 264 8.75 -17.79 4.13
C GLY A 264 8.22 -16.98 5.32
N GLY A 265 7.46 -15.91 5.04
CA GLY A 265 6.90 -15.06 6.08
C GLY A 265 5.82 -15.75 6.90
N SER A 266 4.97 -16.56 6.27
CA SER A 266 4.02 -17.40 7.01
C SER A 266 4.75 -18.39 7.92
N TYR A 267 5.81 -19.03 7.43
CA TYR A 267 6.62 -19.94 8.22
C TYR A 267 7.22 -19.24 9.44
N ILE A 268 7.89 -18.10 9.25
CA ILE A 268 8.54 -17.34 10.32
C ILE A 268 7.50 -16.83 11.32
N ALA A 269 6.41 -16.23 10.85
CA ALA A 269 5.34 -15.71 11.70
C ALA A 269 4.73 -16.82 12.56
N ASN A 270 4.45 -17.99 11.97
CA ASN A 270 3.92 -19.13 12.71
C ASN A 270 4.95 -19.75 13.66
N TYR A 271 6.23 -19.79 13.28
CA TYR A 271 7.31 -20.25 14.15
C TYR A 271 7.44 -19.37 15.39
N VAL A 272 7.52 -18.05 15.21
CA VAL A 272 7.60 -17.07 16.31
C VAL A 272 6.32 -17.10 17.15
N SER A 273 5.16 -17.26 16.53
CA SER A 273 3.90 -17.45 17.25
C SER A 273 3.97 -18.65 18.19
N LYS A 274 4.38 -19.81 17.68
CA LYS A 274 4.45 -21.06 18.44
C LYS A 274 5.53 -21.07 19.52
N LYS A 275 6.70 -20.48 19.24
CA LYS A 275 7.88 -20.56 20.12
C LYS A 275 8.01 -19.40 21.09
N CYS A 276 7.49 -18.22 20.76
CA CYS A 276 7.62 -17.02 21.56
C CYS A 276 6.26 -16.54 22.07
N ILE A 277 5.29 -16.31 21.19
CA ILE A 277 4.01 -15.71 21.59
C ILE A 277 3.17 -16.67 22.44
N ASN A 278 2.96 -17.92 22.01
CA ASN A 278 2.16 -18.89 22.77
C ASN A 278 2.67 -19.05 24.22
N PRO A 279 3.97 -19.26 24.48
CA PRO A 279 4.49 -19.30 25.86
C PRO A 279 4.28 -18.00 26.65
N LEU A 280 4.51 -16.83 26.04
CA LEU A 280 4.30 -15.52 26.69
C LEU A 280 2.84 -15.34 27.14
N PHE A 281 1.90 -15.89 26.38
CA PHE A 281 0.47 -15.86 26.67
C PHE A 281 -0.06 -17.14 27.35
N GLY A 282 0.83 -18.01 27.85
CA GLY A 282 0.45 -19.20 28.64
C GLY A 282 -0.35 -20.23 27.85
N GLU A 283 -0.33 -20.16 26.52
CA GLU A 283 -0.96 -21.14 25.66
C GLU A 283 -0.08 -22.39 25.56
N LYS A 284 -0.71 -23.57 25.64
CA LYS A 284 0.01 -24.84 25.52
C LYS A 284 0.74 -24.90 24.18
N LYS A 285 1.97 -25.43 24.20
CA LYS A 285 2.70 -25.75 22.96
C LYS A 285 1.84 -26.73 22.16
N SER A 286 1.35 -26.31 21.00
CA SER A 286 0.61 -27.17 20.09
C SER A 286 1.58 -28.12 19.40
N ASP A 287 1.33 -29.43 19.42
CA ASP A 287 2.16 -30.41 18.68
C ASP A 287 1.86 -30.44 17.17
N LYS A 288 0.86 -29.66 16.72
CA LYS A 288 0.49 -29.57 15.31
C LYS A 288 1.58 -28.83 14.50
N GLY A 289 1.66 -29.16 13.21
CA GLY A 289 2.63 -28.57 12.27
C GLY A 289 2.53 -27.04 12.18
N ILE A 290 3.59 -26.37 11.71
CA ILE A 290 3.73 -24.89 11.74
C ILE A 290 2.53 -24.16 11.08
N TYR A 291 1.96 -24.71 10.00
CA TYR A 291 0.80 -24.13 9.31
C TYR A 291 -0.56 -24.43 9.94
N SER A 292 -0.61 -25.04 11.13
CA SER A 292 -1.87 -25.17 11.89
C SER A 292 -2.31 -23.87 12.55
N GLU A 293 -1.39 -22.90 12.66
CA GLU A 293 -1.58 -21.61 13.31
C GLU A 293 -2.28 -20.61 12.37
N ARG A 294 -1.72 -20.40 11.17
CA ARG A 294 -2.29 -19.56 10.09
C ARG A 294 -1.81 -20.05 8.73
N LYS A 295 -2.71 -20.12 7.76
CA LYS A 295 -2.46 -20.48 6.36
C LYS A 295 -2.68 -19.29 5.45
N PRO A 296 -1.84 -19.08 4.42
CA PRO A 296 -2.10 -18.06 3.41
C PRO A 296 -3.51 -18.16 2.81
N GLU A 297 -4.15 -17.01 2.63
CA GLU A 297 -5.46 -16.89 1.97
C GLU A 297 -5.35 -16.06 0.68
N ALA A 298 -6.35 -16.20 -0.19
CA ALA A 298 -6.42 -15.41 -1.42
C ALA A 298 -6.36 -13.90 -1.18
N LEU A 299 -6.91 -13.41 -0.05
CA LEU A 299 -6.81 -12.01 0.32
C LEU A 299 -5.39 -11.60 0.72
N ASP A 300 -4.63 -12.49 1.37
CA ASP A 300 -3.20 -12.25 1.66
C ASP A 300 -2.42 -12.14 0.34
N ILE A 301 -2.71 -13.04 -0.60
CA ILE A 301 -2.11 -13.04 -1.95
C ILE A 301 -2.47 -11.77 -2.72
N ALA A 302 -3.73 -11.33 -2.64
CA ALA A 302 -4.22 -10.13 -3.32
C ALA A 302 -3.65 -8.84 -2.70
N LEU A 303 -3.37 -8.84 -1.39
CA LEU A 303 -2.74 -7.70 -0.72
C LEU A 303 -1.35 -7.44 -1.25
N HIS A 304 -0.56 -8.47 -1.63
CA HIS A 304 0.79 -8.32 -2.22
C HIS A 304 0.86 -7.65 -3.61
N ALA A 305 -0.29 -7.26 -4.19
CA ALA A 305 -0.29 -6.32 -5.30
C ALA A 305 0.26 -4.93 -4.89
N ASP A 306 0.33 -4.66 -3.59
CA ASP A 306 0.85 -3.44 -2.97
C ASP A 306 2.38 -3.36 -2.88
N ASP A 307 3.10 -4.47 -3.12
CA ASP A 307 4.55 -4.52 -3.02
C ASP A 307 5.23 -3.57 -4.01
N ILE A 308 6.25 -2.85 -3.53
CA ILE A 308 7.06 -1.86 -4.25
C ILE A 308 7.47 -2.34 -5.63
N ALA A 309 7.81 -3.62 -5.71
CA ALA A 309 8.39 -4.19 -6.88
C ALA A 309 7.32 -4.52 -7.92
N THR A 310 6.15 -5.01 -7.49
CA THR A 310 4.96 -5.14 -8.36
C THR A 310 4.57 -3.74 -8.86
N ALA A 311 4.52 -2.75 -7.97
CA ALA A 311 4.22 -1.36 -8.29
C ALA A 311 5.26 -0.69 -9.21
N GLY A 312 6.53 -1.03 -8.99
CA GLY A 312 7.70 -0.45 -9.60
C GLY A 312 8.12 -1.07 -10.93
N ILE A 313 7.62 -2.27 -11.24
CA ILE A 313 7.82 -2.93 -12.53
C ILE A 313 6.58 -2.85 -13.41
N LEU A 314 5.39 -2.79 -12.81
CA LEU A 314 4.20 -2.34 -13.51
C LEU A 314 4.20 -0.83 -13.81
N SER A 315 5.22 -0.10 -13.32
CA SER A 315 5.36 1.36 -13.12
C SER A 315 5.09 2.31 -14.27
N GLY A 316 3.98 2.15 -14.99
CA GLY A 316 3.16 3.31 -15.35
C GLY A 316 2.00 3.49 -14.38
N PHE A 317 2.18 3.16 -13.10
CA PHE A 317 1.12 3.22 -12.08
C PHE A 317 1.59 3.77 -10.69
N LYS A 318 2.11 5.00 -10.67
CA LYS A 318 2.43 5.85 -9.50
C LYS A 318 1.31 6.05 -8.46
N TRP A 319 0.06 5.68 -8.77
CA TRP A 319 -1.08 5.75 -7.83
C TRP A 319 -0.97 4.83 -6.63
N ILE A 320 -0.12 3.80 -6.71
CA ILE A 320 0.00 2.80 -5.65
C ILE A 320 0.54 3.44 -4.37
N GLU A 321 1.55 4.32 -4.44
CA GLU A 321 2.12 4.98 -3.25
C GLU A 321 1.04 5.78 -2.47
N PRO A 322 0.26 6.68 -3.11
CA PRO A 322 -0.94 7.27 -2.50
C PRO A 322 -1.95 6.27 -1.93
N ALA A 323 -2.07 5.06 -2.48
CA ALA A 323 -3.02 4.02 -2.07
C ALA A 323 -2.51 3.08 -0.97
N LEU A 324 -1.20 3.05 -0.68
CA LEU A 324 -0.61 2.25 0.42
C LEU A 324 -1.31 2.41 1.77
N PRO A 325 -1.74 3.62 2.21
CA PRO A 325 -2.41 3.78 3.50
C PRO A 325 -3.70 2.95 3.59
N PHE A 326 -4.38 2.79 2.46
CA PHE A 326 -5.60 2.00 2.33
C PHE A 326 -5.31 0.49 2.30
N MET A 327 -4.27 0.07 1.59
CA MET A 327 -3.88 -1.35 1.52
C MET A 327 -3.42 -1.85 2.90
N TYR A 328 -2.56 -1.10 3.59
CA TYR A 328 -2.11 -1.44 4.93
C TYR A 328 -3.17 -1.28 6.02
N PHE A 329 -4.23 -0.49 5.78
CA PHE A 329 -5.38 -0.43 6.66
C PHE A 329 -6.07 -1.80 6.81
N ILE A 330 -6.16 -2.59 5.73
CA ILE A 330 -6.77 -3.94 5.78
C ILE A 330 -5.94 -4.85 6.69
N SER A 331 -4.62 -4.84 6.55
CA SER A 331 -3.70 -5.58 7.42
C SER A 331 -3.83 -5.16 8.88
N GLY A 332 -3.91 -3.86 9.16
CA GLY A 332 -4.12 -3.34 10.50
C GLY A 332 -5.45 -3.76 11.11
N TYR A 333 -6.54 -3.66 10.34
CA TYR A 333 -7.86 -4.11 10.78
C TYR A 333 -7.87 -5.60 11.15
N ARG A 334 -7.33 -6.47 10.29
CA ARG A 334 -7.26 -7.92 10.53
C ARG A 334 -6.45 -8.26 11.78
N ALA A 335 -5.33 -7.56 11.97
CA ALA A 335 -4.54 -7.68 13.18
C ALA A 335 -5.32 -7.25 14.43
N GLY A 336 -6.06 -6.13 14.34
CA GLY A 336 -6.86 -5.60 15.44
C GLY A 336 -8.04 -6.48 15.86
N ILE A 337 -8.66 -7.22 14.93
CA ILE A 337 -9.70 -8.19 15.27
C ILE A 337 -9.13 -9.58 15.66
N GLY A 338 -7.81 -9.79 15.51
CA GLY A 338 -7.16 -11.07 15.80
C GLY A 338 -7.58 -12.18 14.84
N TYR A 339 -7.69 -11.87 13.54
CA TYR A 339 -8.16 -12.80 12.52
C TYR A 339 -7.26 -14.04 12.41
N ARG A 340 -7.83 -15.26 12.33
CA ARG A 340 -7.07 -16.52 12.19
C ARG A 340 -7.82 -17.56 11.33
N ASN A 341 -7.81 -17.41 9.99
CA ASN A 341 -8.39 -18.35 9.02
C ASN A 341 -9.83 -18.81 9.28
N ASN A 342 -10.73 -17.89 9.63
CA ASN A 342 -12.12 -18.22 9.99
C ASN A 342 -12.24 -19.27 11.10
N ASN A 343 -11.19 -19.52 11.90
CA ASN A 343 -11.39 -20.17 13.17
C ASN A 343 -12.34 -19.28 13.93
N LYS A 344 -13.58 -19.76 14.08
CA LYS A 344 -14.54 -19.21 15.02
C LYS A 344 -13.77 -19.06 16.32
N CYS A 345 -13.41 -17.83 16.66
CA CYS A 345 -12.99 -17.55 18.02
C CYS A 345 -14.21 -17.98 18.82
N SER A 346 -14.00 -19.06 19.54
CA SER A 346 -15.00 -19.98 20.05
C SER A 346 -16.14 -19.18 20.66
N ASP A 347 -17.35 -19.48 20.23
CA ASP A 347 -18.54 -19.34 21.07
C ASP A 347 -18.15 -19.89 22.45
N ASN A 348 -17.89 -18.99 23.39
CA ASN A 348 -17.73 -19.26 24.81
C ASN A 348 -18.46 -18.14 25.54
#